data_AF-A0A2M6XDA7-F1
#
_entry.id   AF-A0A2M6XDA7-F1
#
_cell.length_a   1.000
_cell.length_b   1.000
_cell.length_c   1.000
_cell.angle_alpha   90.00
_cell.angle_beta   90.00
_cell.angle_gamma   90.00
#
_symmetry.space_group_name_H-M   'P 1'
#
loop_
_entity.id
_entity.type
_entity.pdbx_description
1 polymer ?
#
loop_
_entity_poly.entity_id
_entity_poly.type
_entity_poly.pdbx_seq_one_letter_code
_entity_poly.pdbx_strand_id
1 'polypeptide(L)'
;MLSTLLIFLIILSILVLVHELGHFLVAKKAGIKVEEFGFGLPPRIWGKKIGETIYSINVLPIGGFVKMYGEEGEVGKREARSEKLERAFYAKSKKVRLAVVAAGVTMNFLLAVGIFSFVYAKLGIPVKTNQVRVVEIAPNSPASVSGLQLDDVIIKAGEEKIDDASKFIQATKKFAGQKMPLEIDRVNNPCKSNVMGATPGLVIACKDGNMLFYVTPRLNPPANEGPLGVAISQIENKFYPWPEQIVRGSIEGFKEAFGWIQLILSGLGTMLSQLFHGSVPKDVAGPIGIFQVTGEVSKGGILSLLQFLGILSVNLAVINILPLPALDGGRVLFIVIETITKRKVNQELETKIHNIGMIVLLTLILLITINDISRILTTFGILSRLRSLLPL
;
A
#
# COMPACT_ATOMS: atom_id res chain seq x y z
N MET A 1 -16.48 1.04 15.15
CA MET A 1 -15.30 0.97 16.05
C MET A 1 -14.89 -0.46 16.34
N LEU A 2 -15.75 -1.32 16.91
CA LEU A 2 -15.40 -2.72 17.19
C LEU A 2 -15.06 -3.51 15.91
N SER A 3 -15.83 -3.36 14.83
CA SER A 3 -15.54 -3.97 13.53
C SER A 3 -14.19 -3.52 12.97
N THR A 4 -13.89 -2.23 13.02
CA THR A 4 -12.60 -1.66 12.60
C THR A 4 -11.43 -2.24 13.40
N LEU A 5 -11.60 -2.41 14.72
CA LEU A 5 -10.58 -3.01 15.59
C LEU A 5 -10.33 -4.46 15.21
N LEU A 6 -11.39 -5.22 14.98
CA LEU A 6 -11.27 -6.60 14.56
C LEU A 6 -10.56 -6.71 13.20
N ILE A 7 -10.94 -5.87 12.22
CA ILE A 7 -10.30 -5.84 10.89
C ILE A 7 -8.82 -5.47 11.01
N PHE A 8 -8.50 -4.43 11.79
CA PHE A 8 -7.12 -3.99 12.03
C PHE A 8 -6.27 -5.10 12.65
N LEU A 9 -6.79 -5.79 13.68
CA LEU A 9 -6.11 -6.91 14.33
C LEU A 9 -5.92 -8.10 13.38
N ILE A 10 -6.91 -8.39 12.53
CA ILE A 10 -6.80 -9.44 11.50
C ILE A 10 -5.70 -9.10 10.49
N ILE A 11 -5.69 -7.87 9.97
CA ILE A 11 -4.66 -7.39 9.04
C ILE A 11 -3.27 -7.54 9.67
N LEU A 12 -3.06 -6.99 10.87
CA LEU A 12 -1.78 -7.06 11.57
C LEU A 12 -1.36 -8.51 11.84
N SER A 13 -2.32 -9.37 12.21
CA SER A 13 -2.07 -10.78 12.46
C SER A 13 -1.60 -11.52 11.21
N ILE A 14 -2.25 -11.29 10.06
CA ILE A 14 -1.85 -11.90 8.79
C ILE A 14 -0.44 -11.45 8.40
N LEU A 15 -0.15 -10.14 8.48
CA LEU A 15 1.13 -9.58 8.07
C LEU A 15 2.29 -10.17 8.86
N VAL A 16 2.21 -10.15 10.19
CA VAL A 16 3.29 -10.68 11.03
C VAL A 16 3.35 -12.20 10.93
N LEU A 17 2.21 -12.92 10.89
CA LEU A 17 2.25 -14.38 10.75
C LEU A 17 2.94 -14.83 9.45
N VAL A 18 2.68 -14.14 8.33
CA VAL A 18 3.32 -14.46 7.04
C VAL A 18 4.82 -14.13 7.07
N HIS A 19 5.21 -13.04 7.73
CA HIS A 19 6.60 -12.69 7.98
C HIS A 19 7.33 -13.79 8.76
N GLU A 20 6.78 -14.18 9.92
CA GLU A 20 7.32 -15.23 10.78
C GLU A 20 7.36 -16.59 10.06
N LEU A 21 6.33 -16.89 9.26
CA LEU A 21 6.32 -18.08 8.41
C LEU A 21 7.52 -18.13 7.46
N GLY A 22 7.98 -16.99 6.95
CA GLY A 22 9.20 -16.90 6.13
C GLY A 22 10.43 -17.41 6.86
N HIS A 23 10.70 -16.87 8.06
CA HIS A 23 11.81 -17.33 8.89
C HIS A 23 11.67 -18.82 9.22
N PHE A 24 10.47 -19.25 9.62
CA PHE A 24 10.17 -20.63 9.97
C PHE A 24 10.52 -21.61 8.84
N LEU A 25 10.01 -21.35 7.63
CA LEU A 25 10.17 -22.25 6.48
C LEU A 25 11.64 -22.39 6.09
N VAL A 26 12.37 -21.27 6.02
CA VAL A 26 13.79 -21.29 5.63
C VAL A 26 14.66 -21.89 6.74
N ALA A 27 14.36 -21.62 8.01
CA ALA A 27 15.08 -22.20 9.14
C ALA A 27 14.95 -23.73 9.17
N LYS A 28 13.72 -24.25 9.03
CA LYS A 28 13.47 -25.71 8.98
C LYS A 28 14.17 -26.35 7.78
N LYS A 29 14.10 -25.73 6.60
CA LYS A 29 14.79 -26.23 5.40
C LYS A 29 16.32 -26.23 5.55
N ALA A 30 16.88 -25.30 6.32
CA ALA A 30 18.31 -25.22 6.62
C ALA A 30 18.75 -26.12 7.78
N GLY A 31 17.85 -26.95 8.34
CA GLY A 31 18.14 -27.84 9.46
C GLY A 31 18.36 -27.13 10.79
N ILE A 32 17.89 -25.88 10.92
CA ILE A 32 17.89 -25.15 12.19
C ILE A 32 16.74 -25.67 13.05
N LYS A 33 17.01 -25.91 14.33
CA LYS A 33 15.97 -26.34 15.27
C LYS A 33 15.09 -25.14 15.59
N VAL A 34 13.80 -25.24 15.26
CA VAL A 34 12.77 -24.29 15.70
C VAL A 34 12.06 -24.88 16.91
N GLU A 35 12.15 -24.20 18.04
CA GLU A 35 11.57 -24.65 19.30
C GLU A 35 10.08 -24.39 19.36
N GLU A 36 9.65 -23.24 18.87
CA GLU A 36 8.26 -22.81 18.87
C GLU A 36 7.93 -21.96 17.65
N PHE A 37 6.76 -22.19 17.08
CA PHE A 37 6.11 -21.35 16.08
C PHE A 37 4.73 -21.00 16.61
N GLY A 38 4.52 -19.74 16.98
CA GLY A 38 3.33 -19.30 17.70
C GLY A 38 2.51 -18.28 16.93
N PHE A 39 1.19 -18.38 17.04
CA PHE A 39 0.28 -17.29 16.70
C PHE A 39 0.03 -16.43 17.95
N GLY A 40 0.15 -15.12 17.81
CA GLY A 40 0.03 -14.16 18.90
C GLY A 40 1.24 -14.07 19.82
N LEU A 41 1.19 -13.14 20.78
CA LEU A 41 2.25 -12.91 21.77
C LEU A 41 1.96 -13.64 23.11
N PRO A 42 3.01 -14.12 23.81
CA PRO A 42 2.90 -14.82 25.10
C PRO A 42 2.08 -14.06 26.16
N PRO A 43 1.51 -14.76 27.17
CA PRO A 43 1.69 -16.18 27.48
C PRO A 43 0.90 -17.14 26.57
N ARG A 44 1.33 -18.39 26.51
CA ARG A 44 0.71 -19.46 25.72
C ARG A 44 -0.62 -19.89 26.33
N ILE A 45 -1.69 -19.93 25.53
CA ILE A 45 -2.98 -20.53 25.92
C ILE A 45 -2.95 -22.02 25.60
N TRP A 46 -2.55 -22.35 24.38
CA TRP A 46 -2.57 -23.72 23.88
C TRP A 46 -1.37 -23.99 22.99
N GLY A 47 -0.92 -25.23 22.93
CA GLY A 47 0.07 -25.62 21.93
C GLY A 47 0.17 -27.13 21.76
N LYS A 48 0.52 -27.53 20.55
CA LYS A 48 0.73 -28.93 20.17
C LYS A 48 2.14 -29.10 19.61
N LYS A 49 2.86 -30.07 20.16
CA LYS A 49 4.16 -30.46 19.61
C LYS A 49 3.95 -31.34 18.39
N ILE A 50 4.46 -30.92 17.24
CA ILE A 50 4.45 -31.70 15.99
C ILE A 50 5.91 -31.87 15.57
N GLY A 51 6.39 -33.12 15.64
CA GLY A 51 7.82 -33.41 15.53
C GLY A 51 8.60 -32.80 16.70
N GLU A 52 9.53 -31.89 16.38
CA GLU A 52 10.37 -31.19 17.36
C GLU A 52 9.89 -29.77 17.70
N THR A 53 8.95 -29.22 16.91
CA THR A 53 8.50 -27.83 17.03
C THR A 53 7.16 -27.78 17.76
N ILE A 54 7.04 -26.83 18.69
CA ILE A 54 5.77 -26.53 19.35
C ILE A 54 5.00 -25.51 18.51
N TYR A 55 3.79 -25.87 18.10
CA TYR A 55 2.87 -24.95 17.44
C TYR A 55 1.93 -24.38 18.50
N SER A 56 1.96 -23.07 18.72
CA SER A 56 1.25 -22.43 19.85
C SER A 56 0.26 -21.36 19.43
N ILE A 57 -0.75 -21.16 20.28
CA ILE A 57 -1.69 -20.04 20.24
C ILE A 57 -1.55 -19.31 21.57
N ASN A 58 -1.31 -18.01 21.52
CA ASN A 58 -1.01 -17.19 22.67
C ASN A 58 -2.13 -16.17 22.96
N VAL A 59 -2.09 -15.56 24.15
CA VAL A 59 -3.18 -14.73 24.67
C VAL A 59 -3.45 -13.50 23.80
N LEU A 60 -2.40 -12.81 23.35
CA LEU A 60 -2.56 -11.61 22.56
C LEU A 60 -2.64 -11.99 21.08
N PRO A 61 -3.80 -11.84 20.40
CA PRO A 61 -3.98 -12.24 19.00
C PRO A 61 -3.37 -11.19 18.06
N ILE A 62 -2.10 -10.89 18.26
CA ILE A 62 -1.34 -9.89 17.51
C ILE A 62 -0.13 -10.60 16.94
N GLY A 63 -0.21 -10.89 15.64
CA GLY A 63 0.90 -11.43 14.86
C GLY A 63 1.27 -12.88 15.16
N GLY A 64 2.56 -13.17 15.10
CA GLY A 64 3.13 -14.47 15.42
C GLY A 64 4.57 -14.32 15.89
N PHE A 65 5.22 -15.43 16.25
CA PHE A 65 6.65 -15.46 16.51
C PHE A 65 7.26 -16.81 16.14
N VAL A 66 8.54 -16.79 15.76
CA VAL A 66 9.37 -17.98 15.61
C VAL A 66 10.50 -17.97 16.63
N LYS A 67 10.54 -18.96 17.52
CA LYS A 67 11.67 -19.15 18.44
C LYS A 67 12.68 -20.12 17.83
N MET A 68 13.80 -19.59 17.33
CA MET A 68 14.90 -20.39 16.77
C MET A 68 15.94 -20.74 17.85
N TYR A 69 16.40 -21.99 17.85
CA TYR A 69 17.42 -22.42 18.80
C TYR A 69 18.73 -21.68 18.55
N GLY A 70 19.27 -21.06 19.61
CA GLY A 70 20.50 -20.28 19.54
C GLY A 70 20.34 -19.01 18.70
N GLU A 71 19.21 -18.31 18.76
CA GLU A 71 19.02 -16.95 18.24
C GLU A 71 19.31 -15.85 19.28
N GLU A 72 19.05 -16.10 20.57
CA GLU A 72 19.24 -15.13 21.66
C GLU A 72 20.59 -15.28 22.37
N GLY A 73 21.51 -16.09 21.84
CA GLY A 73 22.85 -16.28 22.41
C GLY A 73 22.89 -17.06 23.73
N GLU A 74 21.75 -17.35 24.35
CA GLU A 74 21.66 -18.22 25.53
C GLU A 74 21.79 -19.70 25.17
N VAL A 75 22.98 -20.10 24.75
CA VAL A 75 23.38 -21.51 24.85
C VAL A 75 24.12 -21.64 26.18
N GLY A 76 23.46 -22.19 27.19
CA GLY A 76 24.09 -22.44 28.48
C GLY A 76 25.40 -23.20 28.29
N LYS A 77 26.47 -22.78 28.98
CA LYS A 77 27.83 -23.38 28.88
C LYS A 77 27.88 -24.91 29.01
N ARG A 78 26.81 -25.55 29.52
CA ARG A 78 26.64 -27.00 29.66
C ARG A 78 26.18 -27.74 28.40
N GLU A 79 25.64 -27.08 27.37
CA GLU A 79 25.16 -27.74 26.14
C GLU A 79 26.19 -27.79 25.00
N ALA A 80 27.40 -27.25 25.25
CA ALA A 80 28.51 -26.99 24.32
C ALA A 80 29.07 -28.19 23.52
N ARG A 81 28.51 -29.40 23.65
CA ARG A 81 29.06 -30.64 23.07
C ARG A 81 28.03 -31.58 22.44
N SER A 82 26.86 -31.07 22.05
CA SER A 82 25.76 -31.88 21.51
C SER A 82 25.39 -31.54 20.07
N GLU A 83 24.77 -32.51 19.36
CA GLU A 83 24.13 -32.38 18.04
C GLU A 83 23.23 -31.13 17.92
N LYS A 84 22.70 -30.63 19.05
CA LYS A 84 21.91 -29.39 19.09
C LYS A 84 22.69 -28.15 18.65
N LEU A 85 24.00 -28.08 18.90
CA LEU A 85 24.80 -26.90 18.54
C LEU A 85 24.96 -26.73 17.04
N GLU A 86 25.12 -27.82 16.28
CA GLU A 86 25.19 -27.77 14.82
C GLU A 86 23.88 -27.29 14.19
N ARG A 87 22.78 -27.43 14.93
CA ARG A 87 21.42 -27.01 14.56
C ARG A 87 21.05 -25.63 15.12
N ALA A 88 21.96 -24.95 15.83
CA ALA A 88 21.76 -23.58 16.30
C ALA A 88 21.88 -22.57 15.16
N PHE A 89 21.09 -21.50 15.22
CA PHE A 89 21.10 -20.43 14.21
C PHE A 89 22.50 -19.82 14.03
N TYR A 90 23.17 -19.42 15.12
CA TYR A 90 24.52 -18.84 15.05
C TYR A 90 25.62 -19.81 14.57
N ALA A 91 25.39 -21.12 14.66
CA ALA A 91 26.34 -22.12 14.18
C ALA A 91 26.30 -22.28 12.66
N LYS A 92 25.21 -21.86 11.99
CA LYS A 92 25.07 -21.94 10.54
C LYS A 92 25.96 -20.94 9.81
N SER A 93 26.25 -21.27 8.56
CA SER A 93 27.00 -20.39 7.66
C SER A 93 26.32 -19.03 7.49
N LYS A 94 27.11 -17.99 7.21
CA LYS A 94 26.63 -16.61 7.03
C LYS A 94 25.53 -16.52 5.98
N LYS A 95 25.65 -17.30 4.89
CA LYS A 95 24.65 -17.37 3.81
C LYS A 95 23.31 -17.93 4.30
N VAL A 96 23.34 -18.97 5.14
CA VAL A 96 22.13 -19.57 5.71
C VAL A 96 21.48 -18.59 6.68
N ARG A 97 22.25 -17.98 7.58
CA ARG A 97 21.73 -16.97 8.51
C ARG A 97 21.09 -15.79 7.76
N LEU A 98 21.77 -15.28 6.73
CA LEU A 98 21.25 -14.21 5.88
C LEU A 98 19.96 -14.62 5.17
N ALA A 99 19.90 -15.84 4.62
CA ALA A 99 18.69 -16.34 3.95
C ALA A 99 17.50 -16.47 4.90
N VAL A 100 17.73 -16.94 6.14
CA VAL A 100 16.67 -17.05 7.16
C VAL A 100 16.15 -15.67 7.53
N VAL A 101 17.03 -14.70 7.82
CA VAL A 101 16.62 -13.34 8.20
C VAL A 101 15.94 -12.62 7.02
N ALA A 102 16.43 -12.77 5.79
CA ALA A 102 15.78 -12.18 4.61
C ALA A 102 14.42 -12.83 4.26
N ALA A 103 14.14 -14.04 4.76
CA ALA A 103 12.96 -14.79 4.40
C ALA A 103 11.66 -14.12 4.86
N GLY A 104 11.64 -13.52 6.04
CA GLY A 104 10.45 -12.83 6.55
C GLY A 104 10.09 -11.62 5.70
N VAL A 105 11.08 -10.78 5.38
CA VAL A 105 10.91 -9.63 4.47
C VAL A 105 10.45 -10.08 3.08
N THR A 106 11.06 -11.14 2.56
CA THR A 106 10.72 -11.71 1.25
C THR A 106 9.27 -12.21 1.22
N MET A 107 8.80 -12.89 2.27
CA MET A 107 7.42 -13.40 2.34
C MET A 107 6.39 -12.28 2.38
N ASN A 108 6.66 -11.17 3.08
CA ASN A 108 5.76 -10.01 3.05
C ASN A 108 5.72 -9.33 1.68
N PHE A 109 6.87 -9.25 0.98
CA PHE A 109 6.88 -8.77 -0.38
C PHE A 109 6.06 -9.70 -1.31
N LEU A 110 6.25 -11.02 -1.21
CA LEU A 110 5.47 -11.99 -1.99
C LEU A 110 3.97 -11.96 -1.68
N LEU A 111 3.60 -11.74 -0.41
CA LEU A 111 2.22 -11.54 0.00
C LEU A 111 1.63 -10.31 -0.69
N ALA A 112 2.34 -9.18 -0.70
CA ALA A 112 1.89 -7.97 -1.39
C ALA A 112 1.69 -8.21 -2.88
N VAL A 113 2.65 -8.86 -3.55
CA VAL A 113 2.55 -9.22 -4.97
C VAL A 113 1.31 -10.07 -5.21
N GLY A 114 1.09 -11.12 -4.40
CA GLY A 114 -0.08 -11.99 -4.53
C GLY A 114 -1.41 -11.25 -4.34
N ILE A 115 -1.47 -10.35 -3.36
CA ILE A 115 -2.64 -9.51 -3.08
C ILE A 115 -2.93 -8.57 -4.26
N PHE A 116 -1.94 -7.80 -4.73
CA PHE A 116 -2.15 -6.89 -5.86
C PHE A 116 -2.50 -7.65 -7.14
N SER A 117 -1.88 -8.81 -7.36
CA SER A 117 -2.24 -9.70 -8.48
C SER A 117 -3.71 -10.10 -8.43
N PHE A 118 -4.20 -10.47 -7.25
CA PHE A 118 -5.60 -10.84 -7.05
C PHE A 118 -6.54 -9.64 -7.25
N VAL A 119 -6.17 -8.47 -6.75
CA VAL A 119 -6.94 -7.23 -6.94
C VAL A 119 -7.05 -6.89 -8.42
N TYR A 120 -5.95 -6.91 -9.18
CA TYR A 120 -5.97 -6.69 -10.63
C TYR A 120 -6.73 -7.77 -11.40
N ALA A 121 -6.68 -9.02 -10.94
CA ALA A 121 -7.51 -10.09 -11.52
C ALA A 121 -9.02 -9.82 -11.37
N LYS A 122 -9.44 -9.09 -10.32
CA LYS A 122 -10.85 -8.78 -10.05
C LYS A 122 -11.33 -7.43 -10.58
N LEU A 123 -10.49 -6.40 -10.51
CA LEU A 123 -10.85 -5.03 -10.93
C LEU A 123 -10.52 -4.75 -12.40
N GLY A 124 -9.78 -5.66 -13.06
CA GLY A 124 -9.21 -5.40 -14.37
C GLY A 124 -7.86 -4.71 -14.25
N ILE A 125 -7.09 -4.79 -15.32
CA ILE A 125 -5.74 -4.21 -15.37
C ILE A 125 -5.85 -2.80 -15.94
N PRO A 126 -5.38 -1.76 -15.21
CA PRO A 126 -5.40 -0.39 -15.71
C PRO A 126 -4.43 -0.26 -16.89
N VAL A 127 -4.95 0.00 -18.08
CA VAL A 127 -4.16 0.23 -19.29
C VAL A 127 -4.38 1.65 -19.78
N LYS A 128 -3.29 2.35 -20.11
CA LYS A 128 -3.39 3.63 -20.81
C LYS A 128 -3.84 3.35 -22.24
N THR A 129 -4.95 3.96 -22.63
CA THR A 129 -5.53 3.87 -23.96
C THR A 129 -5.35 5.19 -24.72
N ASN A 130 -5.55 5.15 -26.03
CA ASN A 130 -5.62 6.35 -26.87
C ASN A 130 -7.04 6.95 -26.88
N GLN A 131 -7.90 6.55 -25.96
CA GLN A 131 -9.26 7.05 -25.84
C GLN A 131 -9.34 8.00 -24.66
N VAL A 132 -9.89 9.19 -24.88
CA VAL A 132 -10.13 10.17 -23.82
C VAL A 132 -11.58 10.04 -23.39
N ARG A 133 -11.81 9.42 -22.24
CA ARG A 133 -13.15 9.15 -21.71
C ARG A 133 -13.54 10.18 -20.66
N VAL A 134 -14.80 10.62 -20.67
CA VAL A 134 -15.36 11.50 -19.64
C VAL A 134 -15.70 10.69 -18.39
N VAL A 135 -15.08 11.01 -17.27
CA VAL A 135 -15.28 10.31 -15.98
C VAL A 135 -16.09 11.11 -14.97
N GLU A 136 -16.17 12.43 -15.13
CA GLU A 136 -16.99 13.31 -14.30
C GLU A 136 -17.40 14.55 -15.09
N ILE A 137 -18.57 15.11 -14.76
CA ILE A 137 -19.11 16.32 -15.37
C ILE A 137 -19.54 17.27 -14.26
N ALA A 138 -19.00 18.48 -14.25
CA ALA A 138 -19.38 19.51 -13.29
C ALA A 138 -20.82 19.99 -13.54
N PRO A 139 -21.63 20.23 -12.49
CA PRO A 139 -22.99 20.72 -12.63
C PRO A 139 -23.02 22.13 -13.27
N ASN A 140 -24.03 22.41 -14.09
CA ASN A 140 -24.20 23.69 -14.81
C ASN A 140 -23.01 24.09 -15.71
N SER A 141 -22.14 23.14 -16.06
CA SER A 141 -21.02 23.36 -16.96
C SER A 141 -21.45 23.35 -18.44
N PRO A 142 -20.63 23.89 -19.36
CA PRO A 142 -20.87 23.74 -20.79
C PRO A 142 -21.03 22.27 -21.25
N ALA A 143 -20.30 21.33 -20.64
CA ALA A 143 -20.49 19.90 -20.89
C ALA A 143 -21.86 19.39 -20.44
N SER A 144 -22.30 19.79 -19.24
CA SER A 144 -23.62 19.40 -18.72
C SER A 144 -24.76 19.92 -19.60
N VAL A 145 -24.71 21.19 -20.03
CA VAL A 145 -25.74 21.82 -20.87
C VAL A 145 -25.79 21.23 -22.28
N SER A 146 -24.64 20.78 -22.80
CA SER A 146 -24.55 20.15 -24.12
C SER A 146 -24.97 18.69 -24.14
N GLY A 147 -25.29 18.08 -23.00
CA GLY A 147 -25.76 16.69 -22.95
C GLY A 147 -24.65 15.65 -23.07
N LEU A 148 -23.40 16.02 -22.74
CA LEU A 148 -22.34 15.05 -22.48
C LEU A 148 -22.75 14.15 -21.30
N GLN A 149 -22.34 12.90 -21.37
CA GLN A 149 -22.62 11.88 -20.37
C GLN A 149 -21.31 11.24 -19.89
N LEU A 150 -21.40 10.59 -18.73
CA LEU A 150 -20.33 9.73 -18.24
C LEU A 150 -20.05 8.62 -19.25
N ASP A 151 -18.78 8.24 -19.35
CA ASP A 151 -18.24 7.25 -20.27
C ASP A 151 -18.22 7.63 -21.76
N ASP A 152 -18.60 8.86 -22.12
CA ASP A 152 -18.41 9.36 -23.50
C ASP A 152 -16.93 9.37 -23.88
N VAL A 153 -16.61 8.84 -25.05
CA VAL A 153 -15.25 8.84 -25.61
C VAL A 153 -15.12 9.99 -26.59
N ILE A 154 -14.20 10.91 -26.33
CA ILE A 154 -13.94 12.07 -27.18
C ILE A 154 -13.07 11.64 -28.37
N ILE A 155 -13.60 11.79 -29.58
CA ILE A 155 -12.92 11.40 -30.83
C ILE A 155 -12.26 12.62 -31.49
N LYS A 156 -12.97 13.76 -31.58
CA LYS A 156 -12.43 15.02 -32.10
C LYS A 156 -12.94 16.22 -31.33
N ALA A 157 -12.12 17.25 -31.20
CA ALA A 157 -12.49 18.56 -30.67
C ALA A 157 -12.02 19.65 -31.65
N GLY A 158 -12.95 20.41 -32.21
CA GLY A 158 -12.67 21.26 -33.36
C GLY A 158 -12.36 20.42 -34.59
N GLU A 159 -11.21 20.66 -35.20
CA GLU A 159 -10.67 19.87 -36.32
C GLU A 159 -9.66 18.81 -35.86
N GLU A 160 -9.26 18.83 -34.59
CA GLU A 160 -8.19 18.00 -34.06
C GLU A 160 -8.72 16.64 -33.59
N LYS A 161 -8.08 15.56 -34.04
CA LYS A 161 -8.33 14.21 -33.52
C LYS A 161 -7.73 14.09 -32.11
N ILE A 162 -8.54 13.59 -31.19
CA ILE A 162 -8.20 13.48 -29.78
C ILE A 162 -7.82 12.03 -29.48
N ASP A 163 -6.54 11.83 -29.19
CA ASP A 163 -5.95 10.56 -28.75
C ASP A 163 -5.17 10.70 -27.43
N ASP A 164 -5.06 11.93 -26.91
CA ASP A 164 -4.36 12.26 -25.67
C ASP A 164 -5.13 13.34 -24.90
N ALA A 165 -5.17 13.19 -23.57
CA ALA A 165 -5.83 14.12 -22.67
C ALA A 165 -5.30 15.55 -22.81
N SER A 166 -3.99 15.71 -23.05
CA SER A 166 -3.34 17.01 -23.20
C SER A 166 -3.79 17.72 -24.47
N LYS A 167 -4.01 16.99 -25.57
CA LYS A 167 -4.55 17.56 -26.82
C LYS A 167 -5.97 18.06 -26.61
N PHE A 168 -6.80 17.30 -25.90
CA PHE A 168 -8.16 17.72 -25.58
C PHE A 168 -8.18 18.99 -24.71
N ILE A 169 -7.35 19.03 -23.67
CA ILE A 169 -7.23 20.21 -22.80
C ILE A 169 -6.78 21.43 -23.62
N GLN A 170 -5.81 21.27 -24.53
CA GLN A 170 -5.36 22.36 -25.40
C GLN A 170 -6.45 22.84 -26.36
N ALA A 171 -7.18 21.91 -27.01
CA ALA A 171 -8.28 22.24 -27.88
C ALA A 171 -9.37 23.05 -27.15
N THR A 172 -9.80 22.61 -25.96
CA THR A 172 -10.81 23.34 -25.19
C THR A 172 -10.38 24.75 -24.77
N LYS A 173 -9.08 24.96 -24.51
CA LYS A 173 -8.52 26.29 -24.23
C LYS A 173 -8.47 27.18 -25.48
N LYS A 174 -8.10 26.61 -26.63
CA LYS A 174 -8.04 27.33 -27.91
C LYS A 174 -9.41 27.85 -28.34
N PHE A 175 -10.46 27.07 -28.10
CA PHE A 175 -11.85 27.45 -28.40
C PHE A 175 -12.57 28.15 -27.23
N ALA A 176 -11.85 28.64 -26.22
CA ALA A 176 -12.48 29.34 -25.10
C ALA A 176 -13.28 30.56 -25.57
N GLY A 177 -14.56 30.61 -25.21
CA GLY A 177 -15.50 31.64 -25.64
C GLY A 177 -16.08 31.45 -27.06
N GLN A 178 -15.68 30.41 -27.79
CA GLN A 178 -16.12 30.14 -29.15
C GLN A 178 -16.85 28.79 -29.25
N LYS A 179 -17.79 28.68 -30.20
CA LYS A 179 -18.46 27.40 -30.48
C LYS A 179 -17.45 26.40 -31.06
N MET A 180 -17.30 25.27 -30.41
CA MET A 180 -16.42 24.18 -30.79
C MET A 180 -17.26 22.94 -31.16
N PRO A 181 -17.08 22.36 -32.36
CA PRO A 181 -17.64 21.04 -32.65
C PRO A 181 -16.89 19.97 -31.84
N LEU A 182 -17.62 19.02 -31.27
CA LEU A 182 -17.09 17.93 -30.46
C LEU A 182 -17.70 16.62 -30.96
N GLU A 183 -16.87 15.77 -31.58
CA GLU A 183 -17.28 14.43 -32.02
C GLU A 183 -16.98 13.43 -30.89
N ILE A 184 -18.00 12.69 -30.46
CA ILE A 184 -17.89 11.67 -29.41
C ILE A 184 -18.48 10.33 -29.84
N ASP A 185 -17.94 9.26 -29.26
CA ASP A 185 -18.49 7.91 -29.31
C ASP A 185 -19.12 7.55 -27.96
N ARG A 186 -20.40 7.16 -27.99
CA ARG A 186 -21.19 6.77 -26.82
C ARG A 186 -21.61 5.32 -26.95
N VAL A 187 -20.91 4.46 -26.22
CA VAL A 187 -21.09 3.00 -26.29
C VAL A 187 -22.51 2.57 -25.87
N ASN A 188 -23.08 3.19 -24.84
CA ASN A 188 -24.37 2.77 -24.27
C ASN A 188 -25.59 3.23 -25.10
N ASN A 189 -25.43 4.24 -25.95
CA ASN A 189 -26.49 4.75 -26.82
C ASN A 189 -25.88 5.28 -28.13
N PRO A 190 -25.47 4.37 -29.04
CA PRO A 190 -24.82 4.76 -30.28
C PRO A 190 -25.78 5.55 -31.18
N CYS A 191 -25.22 6.47 -31.96
CA CYS A 191 -25.99 7.37 -32.82
C CYS A 191 -26.66 6.60 -33.96
N LYS A 192 -27.97 6.33 -33.88
CA LYS A 192 -28.71 5.56 -34.90
C LYS A 192 -29.36 6.43 -35.99
N SER A 193 -29.59 7.71 -35.74
CA SER A 193 -30.16 8.71 -36.68
C SER A 193 -30.02 10.11 -36.09
N ASN A 194 -30.14 11.20 -36.87
CA ASN A 194 -30.19 12.56 -36.32
C ASN A 194 -31.31 12.67 -35.29
N VAL A 195 -30.97 12.76 -34.00
CA VAL A 195 -31.94 12.89 -32.91
C VAL A 195 -31.89 14.33 -32.42
N MET A 196 -33.03 14.99 -32.34
CA MET A 196 -33.14 16.20 -31.52
C MET A 196 -32.83 15.80 -30.07
N GLY A 197 -31.83 16.44 -29.47
CA GLY A 197 -31.39 16.13 -28.12
C GLY A 197 -32.49 16.33 -27.08
N ALA A 198 -32.28 15.79 -25.88
CA ALA A 198 -33.21 15.89 -24.75
C ALA A 198 -33.48 17.34 -24.29
N THR A 199 -32.67 18.31 -24.72
CA THR A 199 -32.81 19.74 -24.44
C THR A 199 -33.44 20.44 -25.66
N PRO A 200 -34.49 21.27 -25.48
CA PRO A 200 -35.05 22.05 -26.59
C PRO A 200 -33.97 22.89 -27.28
N GLY A 201 -33.75 22.65 -28.58
CA GLY A 201 -32.80 23.41 -29.40
C GLY A 201 -31.40 22.79 -29.58
N LEU A 202 -31.11 21.63 -28.96
CA LEU A 202 -29.85 20.93 -29.20
C LEU A 202 -29.99 19.97 -30.39
N VAL A 203 -29.34 20.28 -31.51
CA VAL A 203 -29.25 19.37 -32.66
C VAL A 203 -28.03 18.47 -32.47
N ILE A 204 -28.26 17.18 -32.20
CA ILE A 204 -27.21 16.16 -32.20
C ILE A 204 -27.18 15.56 -33.60
N ALA A 205 -26.14 15.87 -34.36
CA ALA A 205 -25.94 15.28 -35.68
C ALA A 205 -25.16 13.97 -35.55
N CYS A 206 -25.59 12.92 -36.25
CA CYS A 206 -24.78 11.71 -36.39
C CYS A 206 -23.84 11.89 -37.58
N LYS A 207 -22.54 11.72 -37.35
CA LYS A 207 -21.52 11.69 -38.42
C LYS A 207 -20.72 10.41 -38.27
N ASP A 208 -20.81 9.53 -39.27
CA ASP A 208 -20.11 8.24 -39.30
C ASP A 208 -20.36 7.35 -38.06
N GLY A 209 -21.58 7.40 -37.50
CA GLY A 209 -21.96 6.68 -36.27
C GLY A 209 -21.61 7.38 -34.96
N ASN A 210 -20.83 8.46 -35.00
CA ASN A 210 -20.48 9.30 -33.85
C ASN A 210 -21.48 10.44 -33.66
N MET A 211 -21.63 10.90 -32.42
CA MET A 211 -22.43 12.08 -32.12
C MET A 211 -21.59 13.35 -32.21
N LEU A 212 -22.13 14.36 -32.89
CA LEU A 212 -21.54 15.69 -32.98
C LEU A 212 -22.29 16.66 -32.08
N PHE A 213 -21.58 17.23 -31.11
CA PHE A 213 -22.05 18.26 -30.19
C PHE A 213 -21.42 19.60 -30.54
N TYR A 214 -22.16 20.69 -30.29
CA TYR A 214 -21.60 22.04 -30.32
C TYR A 214 -21.52 22.56 -28.90
N VAL A 215 -20.30 22.78 -28.43
CA VAL A 215 -20.04 23.22 -27.06
C VAL A 215 -19.28 24.53 -27.07
N THR A 216 -19.54 25.40 -26.10
CA THR A 216 -18.82 26.67 -25.95
C THR A 216 -18.03 26.63 -24.64
N PRO A 217 -16.71 26.34 -24.67
CA PRO A 217 -15.89 26.35 -23.47
C PRO A 217 -15.85 27.74 -22.82
N ARG A 218 -15.80 27.81 -21.50
CA ARG A 218 -15.74 29.09 -20.75
C ARG A 218 -14.35 29.72 -20.88
N LEU A 219 -14.31 31.05 -21.03
CA LEU A 219 -13.08 31.85 -20.94
C LEU A 219 -12.46 31.80 -19.54
N ASN A 220 -13.30 31.95 -18.51
CA ASN A 220 -12.89 31.96 -17.11
C ASN A 220 -13.64 30.84 -16.36
N PRO A 221 -13.11 29.60 -16.30
CA PRO A 221 -13.71 28.54 -15.52
C PRO A 221 -13.55 28.81 -14.00
N PRO A 222 -14.46 28.28 -13.16
CA PRO A 222 -14.31 28.28 -11.70
C PRO A 222 -13.00 27.63 -11.25
N ALA A 223 -12.55 27.97 -10.04
CA ALA A 223 -11.41 27.30 -9.41
C ALA A 223 -11.68 25.78 -9.32
N ASN A 224 -10.73 24.98 -9.81
CA ASN A 224 -10.76 23.51 -9.95
C ASN A 224 -11.53 22.94 -11.16
N GLU A 225 -12.01 23.76 -12.08
CA GLU A 225 -12.68 23.29 -13.30
C GLU A 225 -11.89 23.62 -14.57
N GLY A 226 -12.00 22.74 -15.58
CA GLY A 226 -11.58 23.07 -16.95
C GLY A 226 -12.59 23.98 -17.66
N PRO A 227 -12.22 24.58 -18.81
CA PRO A 227 -13.11 25.41 -19.63
C PRO A 227 -14.48 24.76 -19.92
N LEU A 228 -14.48 23.44 -20.16
CA LEU A 228 -15.68 22.67 -20.46
C LEU A 228 -16.37 22.09 -19.20
N GLY A 229 -15.66 21.99 -18.07
CA GLY A 229 -16.17 21.39 -16.83
C GLY A 229 -16.28 19.87 -16.84
N VAL A 230 -15.31 19.17 -17.43
CA VAL A 230 -15.22 17.69 -17.45
C VAL A 230 -13.93 17.21 -16.82
N ALA A 231 -14.00 16.08 -16.11
CA ALA A 231 -12.85 15.27 -15.77
C ALA A 231 -12.71 14.15 -16.81
N ILE A 232 -11.48 13.91 -17.26
CA ILE A 232 -11.17 12.94 -18.31
C ILE A 232 -10.17 11.91 -17.81
N SER A 233 -10.28 10.69 -18.31
CA SER A 233 -9.32 9.61 -18.07
C SER A 233 -8.93 8.95 -19.38
N GLN A 234 -7.66 8.55 -19.47
CA GLN A 234 -7.16 7.65 -20.51
C GLN A 234 -6.88 6.25 -19.97
N ILE A 235 -7.18 6.01 -18.69
CA ILE A 235 -6.97 4.72 -18.05
C ILE A 235 -8.29 3.96 -18.11
N GLU A 236 -8.25 2.78 -18.70
CA GLU A 236 -9.37 1.84 -18.72
C GLU A 236 -8.95 0.54 -18.04
N ASN A 237 -9.84 -0.03 -17.24
CA ASN A 237 -9.62 -1.34 -16.63
C ASN A 237 -10.00 -2.43 -17.63
N LYS A 238 -8.98 -3.05 -18.23
CA LYS A 238 -9.17 -4.11 -19.21
C LYS A 238 -9.14 -5.49 -18.56
N PHE A 239 -10.11 -6.33 -18.94
CA PHE A 239 -10.13 -7.75 -18.59
C PHE A 239 -9.60 -8.58 -19.76
N TYR A 240 -8.74 -9.53 -19.45
CA TYR A 240 -8.18 -10.51 -20.39
C TYR A 240 -8.79 -11.90 -20.12
N PRO A 241 -8.68 -12.85 -21.07
CA PRO A 241 -8.99 -14.25 -20.82
C PRO A 241 -8.24 -14.79 -19.60
N TRP A 242 -8.86 -15.70 -18.84
CA TRP A 242 -8.41 -16.09 -17.50
C TRP A 242 -6.91 -16.46 -17.37
N PRO A 243 -6.30 -17.25 -18.29
CA PRO A 243 -4.87 -17.56 -18.19
C PRO A 243 -3.99 -16.32 -18.36
N GLU A 244 -4.34 -15.45 -19.30
CA GLU A 244 -3.62 -14.21 -19.58
C GLU A 244 -3.83 -13.18 -18.45
N GLN A 245 -5.03 -13.10 -17.89
CA GLN A 245 -5.37 -12.22 -16.78
C GLN A 245 -4.51 -12.52 -15.55
N ILE A 246 -4.28 -13.79 -15.23
CA ILE A 246 -3.46 -14.18 -14.08
C ILE A 246 -2.01 -13.76 -14.32
N VAL A 247 -1.43 -14.09 -15.48
CA VAL A 247 -0.03 -13.77 -15.78
C VAL A 247 0.20 -12.26 -15.79
N ARG A 248 -0.64 -11.52 -16.52
CA ARG A 248 -0.54 -10.05 -16.58
C ARG A 248 -0.83 -9.43 -15.21
N GLY A 249 -1.84 -9.92 -14.51
CA GLY A 249 -2.17 -9.48 -13.15
C GLY A 249 -1.01 -9.68 -12.19
N SER A 250 -0.26 -10.78 -12.31
CA SER A 250 0.97 -11.00 -11.52
C SER A 250 2.11 -10.07 -11.87
N ILE A 251 2.31 -9.77 -13.15
CA ILE A 251 3.31 -8.79 -13.59
C ILE A 251 2.97 -7.40 -13.05
N GLU A 252 1.70 -6.97 -13.17
CA GLU A 252 1.26 -5.68 -12.65
C GLU A 252 1.26 -5.64 -11.12
N GLY A 253 0.88 -6.74 -10.45
CA GLY A 253 0.98 -6.85 -8.99
C GLY A 253 2.41 -6.73 -8.48
N PHE A 254 3.39 -7.26 -9.23
CA PHE A 254 4.81 -7.06 -8.95
C PHE A 254 5.25 -5.60 -9.14
N LYS A 255 4.87 -4.98 -10.27
CA LYS A 255 5.18 -3.57 -10.55
C LYS A 255 4.57 -2.65 -9.49
N GLU A 256 3.33 -2.92 -9.08
CA GLU A 256 2.63 -2.20 -8.02
C GLU A 256 3.39 -2.30 -6.70
N ALA A 257 3.73 -3.52 -6.27
CA ALA A 257 4.51 -3.73 -5.05
C ALA A 257 5.86 -2.99 -5.10
N PHE A 258 6.55 -3.03 -6.24
CA PHE A 258 7.81 -2.31 -6.43
C PHE A 258 7.63 -0.78 -6.43
N GLY A 259 6.56 -0.27 -7.04
CA GLY A 259 6.18 1.14 -6.99
C GLY A 259 5.93 1.61 -5.55
N TRP A 260 5.24 0.80 -4.73
CA TRP A 260 5.07 1.07 -3.31
C TRP A 260 6.39 1.07 -2.54
N ILE A 261 7.34 0.18 -2.86
CA ILE A 261 8.70 0.23 -2.26
C ILE A 261 9.35 1.59 -2.57
N GLN A 262 9.34 2.02 -3.83
CA GLN A 262 9.95 3.29 -4.24
C GLN A 262 9.29 4.48 -3.52
N LEU A 263 7.96 4.47 -3.45
CA LEU A 263 7.20 5.53 -2.78
C LEU A 263 7.53 5.58 -1.29
N ILE A 264 7.54 4.44 -0.60
CA ILE A 264 7.86 4.37 0.83
C ILE A 264 9.30 4.81 1.10
N LEU A 265 10.28 4.36 0.31
CA LEU A 265 11.67 4.80 0.44
C LEU A 265 11.83 6.30 0.19
N SER A 266 11.13 6.84 -0.82
CA SER A 266 11.13 8.28 -1.09
C SER A 266 10.50 9.07 0.06
N GLY A 267 9.39 8.57 0.62
CA GLY A 267 8.72 9.14 1.79
C GLY A 267 9.64 9.16 3.02
N LEU A 268 10.29 8.05 3.32
CA LEU A 268 11.30 7.97 4.39
C LEU A 268 12.46 8.95 4.16
N GLY A 269 12.95 9.07 2.92
CA GLY A 269 14.00 10.02 2.56
C GLY A 269 13.59 11.48 2.76
N THR A 270 12.38 11.85 2.32
CA THR A 270 11.83 13.21 2.54
C THR A 270 11.61 13.50 4.03
N MET A 271 11.12 12.52 4.79
CA MET A 271 10.93 12.63 6.24
C MET A 271 12.26 12.90 6.96
N LEU A 272 13.30 12.12 6.65
CA LEU A 272 14.64 12.32 7.21
C LEU A 272 15.19 13.70 6.83
N SER A 273 15.05 14.10 5.56
CA SER A 273 15.46 15.42 5.11
C SER A 273 14.77 16.54 5.90
N GLN A 274 13.46 16.47 6.07
CA GLN A 274 12.68 17.46 6.83
C GLN A 274 13.12 17.55 8.30
N LEU A 275 13.42 16.42 8.94
CA LEU A 275 13.92 16.37 10.31
C LEU A 275 15.27 17.07 10.45
N PHE A 276 16.19 16.89 9.49
CA PHE A 276 17.47 17.61 9.47
C PHE A 276 17.32 19.13 9.28
N HIS A 277 16.24 19.57 8.62
CA HIS A 277 15.93 20.99 8.42
C HIS A 277 15.06 21.59 9.56
N GLY A 278 14.84 20.85 10.65
CA GLY A 278 14.10 21.33 11.83
C GLY A 278 12.57 21.38 11.67
N SER A 279 12.04 20.78 10.59
CA SER A 279 10.60 20.65 10.39
C SER A 279 10.12 19.27 10.87
N VAL A 280 9.12 19.24 11.75
CA VAL A 280 8.50 17.98 12.17
C VAL A 280 7.54 17.52 11.06
N PRO A 281 7.76 16.34 10.45
CA PRO A 281 6.89 15.85 9.38
C PRO A 281 5.47 15.64 9.93
N LYS A 282 4.48 16.30 9.31
CA LYS A 282 3.07 16.16 9.70
C LYS A 282 2.46 14.85 9.21
N ASP A 283 3.13 14.10 8.35
CA ASP A 283 2.51 12.95 7.66
C ASP A 283 2.93 11.58 8.22
N VAL A 284 3.59 11.56 9.39
CA VAL A 284 3.92 10.30 10.07
C VAL A 284 2.70 9.83 10.85
N ALA A 285 2.14 8.69 10.43
CA ALA A 285 1.06 8.00 11.12
C ALA A 285 1.62 6.88 12.00
N GLY A 286 1.22 6.86 13.27
CA GLY A 286 1.51 5.76 14.18
C GLY A 286 0.45 4.65 14.13
N PRO A 287 0.47 3.72 15.09
CA PRO A 287 -0.52 2.63 15.18
C PRO A 287 -1.97 3.13 15.21
N ILE A 288 -2.22 4.28 15.86
CA ILE A 288 -3.56 4.87 15.93
C ILE A 288 -3.95 5.49 14.59
N GLY A 289 -3.05 6.20 13.92
CA GLY A 289 -3.28 6.69 12.57
C GLY A 289 -3.60 5.57 11.59
N ILE A 290 -2.86 4.46 11.63
CA ILE A 290 -3.12 3.28 10.78
C ILE A 290 -4.49 2.67 11.09
N PHE A 291 -4.89 2.61 12.37
CA PHE A 291 -6.23 2.16 12.77
C PHE A 291 -7.34 3.05 12.19
N GLN A 292 -7.15 4.37 12.16
CA GLN A 292 -8.10 5.30 11.55
C GLN A 292 -8.23 5.09 10.04
N VAL A 293 -7.10 5.01 9.34
CA VAL A 293 -7.06 4.72 7.91
C VAL A 293 -7.71 3.38 7.61
N THR A 294 -7.49 2.36 8.45
CA THR A 294 -8.18 1.06 8.32
C THR A 294 -9.70 1.23 8.40
N GLY A 295 -10.18 2.09 9.28
CA GLY A 295 -11.61 2.42 9.40
C GLY A 295 -12.17 3.08 8.14
N GLU A 296 -11.42 4.00 7.53
CA GLU A 296 -11.81 4.64 6.28
C GLU A 296 -11.80 3.68 5.10
N VAL A 297 -10.70 2.92 4.93
CA VAL A 297 -10.55 1.92 3.87
C VAL A 297 -11.63 0.84 3.97
N SER A 298 -12.03 0.45 5.20
CA SER A 298 -13.09 -0.56 5.39
C SER A 298 -14.43 -0.16 4.77
N LYS A 299 -14.69 1.14 4.59
CA LYS A 299 -15.90 1.64 3.90
C LYS A 299 -15.88 1.37 2.40
N GLY A 300 -14.69 1.24 1.80
CA GLY A 300 -14.51 0.86 0.39
C GLY A 300 -14.74 -0.64 0.12
N GLY A 301 -14.97 -1.44 1.17
CA GLY A 301 -15.24 -2.86 1.07
C GLY A 301 -13.97 -3.72 1.04
N ILE A 302 -14.15 -5.01 0.77
CA ILE A 302 -13.10 -6.02 0.93
C ILE A 302 -11.93 -5.84 -0.04
N LEU A 303 -12.19 -5.36 -1.27
CA LEU A 303 -11.13 -5.14 -2.26
C LEU A 303 -10.20 -4.00 -1.85
N SER A 304 -10.76 -2.91 -1.30
CA SER A 304 -9.96 -1.81 -0.75
C SER A 304 -9.13 -2.27 0.46
N LEU A 305 -9.71 -3.10 1.34
CA LEU A 305 -8.99 -3.70 2.47
C LEU A 305 -7.85 -4.61 2.02
N LEU A 306 -8.06 -5.41 0.97
CA LEU A 306 -7.00 -6.23 0.38
C LEU A 306 -5.89 -5.36 -0.20
N GLN A 307 -6.22 -4.35 -1.01
CA GLN A 307 -5.21 -3.42 -1.54
C GLN A 307 -4.40 -2.77 -0.41
N PHE A 308 -5.07 -2.32 0.66
CA PHE A 308 -4.42 -1.75 1.83
C PHE A 308 -3.55 -2.76 2.60
N LEU A 309 -4.00 -4.00 2.75
CA LEU A 309 -3.18 -5.09 3.30
C LEU A 309 -1.92 -5.30 2.45
N GLY A 310 -2.02 -5.22 1.12
CA GLY A 310 -0.88 -5.26 0.21
C GLY A 310 0.12 -4.13 0.46
N ILE A 311 -0.36 -2.89 0.58
CA ILE A 311 0.46 -1.72 0.90
C ILE A 311 1.16 -1.88 2.25
N LEU A 312 0.43 -2.28 3.30
CA LEU A 312 1.00 -2.52 4.61
C LEU A 312 2.02 -3.66 4.61
N SER A 313 1.83 -4.68 3.78
CA SER A 313 2.77 -5.78 3.61
C SER A 313 4.09 -5.30 2.98
N VAL A 314 4.02 -4.45 1.94
CA VAL A 314 5.22 -3.80 1.39
C VAL A 314 5.89 -2.92 2.45
N ASN A 315 5.11 -2.14 3.20
CA ASN A 315 5.64 -1.28 4.24
C ASN A 315 6.38 -2.06 5.33
N LEU A 316 5.80 -3.17 5.81
CA LEU A 316 6.46 -4.03 6.79
C LEU A 316 7.74 -4.66 6.22
N ALA A 317 7.75 -5.05 4.93
CA ALA A 317 8.95 -5.53 4.26
C ALA A 317 10.04 -4.45 4.19
N VAL A 318 9.70 -3.23 3.77
CA VAL A 318 10.65 -2.11 3.68
C VAL A 318 11.18 -1.71 5.04
N ILE A 319 10.33 -1.59 6.07
CA ILE A 319 10.77 -1.23 7.41
C ILE A 319 11.69 -2.32 7.98
N ASN A 320 11.34 -3.60 7.85
CA ASN A 320 12.14 -4.69 8.40
C ASN A 320 13.47 -4.89 7.68
N ILE A 321 13.66 -4.41 6.45
CA ILE A 321 14.97 -4.46 5.77
C ILE A 321 15.91 -3.33 6.20
N LEU A 322 15.40 -2.28 6.84
CA LEU A 322 16.24 -1.15 7.26
C LEU A 322 17.29 -1.63 8.27
N PRO A 323 18.52 -1.08 8.23
CA PRO A 323 19.62 -1.46 9.12
C PRO A 323 19.44 -0.86 10.53
N LEU A 324 18.26 -1.04 11.12
CA LEU A 324 17.91 -0.59 12.46
C LEU A 324 17.99 -1.76 13.43
N PRO A 325 18.61 -1.58 14.62
CA PRO A 325 18.56 -2.60 15.65
C PRO A 325 17.10 -2.85 16.10
N ALA A 326 16.83 -4.06 16.59
CA ALA A 326 15.49 -4.64 16.80
C ALA A 326 14.75 -5.15 15.55
N LEU A 327 15.16 -4.78 14.34
CA LEU A 327 14.60 -5.30 13.10
C LEU A 327 15.53 -6.33 12.44
N ASP A 328 15.00 -7.08 11.48
CA ASP A 328 15.74 -8.07 10.68
C ASP A 328 16.95 -7.46 9.98
N GLY A 329 16.78 -6.28 9.37
CA GLY A 329 17.84 -5.57 8.66
C GLY A 329 19.03 -5.19 9.57
N GLY A 330 18.79 -5.02 10.88
CA GLY A 330 19.86 -4.90 11.87
C GLY A 330 20.72 -6.16 11.97
N ARG A 331 20.09 -7.34 12.02
CA ARG A 331 20.81 -8.63 12.00
C ARG A 331 21.54 -8.85 10.68
N VAL A 332 20.92 -8.48 9.56
CA VAL A 332 21.58 -8.49 8.23
C VAL A 332 22.83 -7.63 8.25
N LEU A 333 22.76 -6.42 8.80
CA LEU A 333 23.91 -5.53 8.92
C LEU A 333 25.05 -6.18 9.71
N PHE A 334 24.76 -6.82 10.85
CA PHE A 334 25.79 -7.52 11.63
C PHE A 334 26.43 -8.68 10.86
N ILE A 335 25.65 -9.47 10.10
CA ILE A 335 26.18 -10.54 9.25
C ILE A 335 27.06 -9.97 8.13
N VAL A 336 26.69 -8.82 7.56
CA VAL A 336 27.50 -8.12 6.55
C VAL A 336 28.81 -7.63 7.15
N ILE A 337 28.77 -7.00 8.34
CA ILE A 337 29.97 -6.58 9.08
C ILE A 337 30.86 -7.78 9.40
N GLU A 338 30.29 -8.91 9.84
CA GLU A 338 31.02 -10.17 10.08
C GLU A 338 31.68 -10.70 8.81
N THR A 339 31.05 -10.49 7.65
CA THR A 339 31.57 -10.90 6.33
C THR A 339 32.77 -10.05 5.93
N ILE A 340 32.69 -8.73 6.11
CA ILE A 340 33.75 -7.78 5.78
C ILE A 340 34.94 -7.92 6.74
N THR A 341 34.68 -7.93 8.05
CA THR A 341 35.71 -7.96 9.09
C THR A 341 36.36 -9.33 9.28
N LYS A 342 35.74 -10.39 8.73
CA LYS A 342 36.09 -11.81 8.94
C LYS A 342 36.16 -12.25 10.41
N ARG A 343 35.74 -11.39 11.35
CA ARG A 343 35.69 -11.67 12.79
C ARG A 343 34.23 -11.88 13.20
N LYS A 344 33.99 -12.86 14.08
CA LYS A 344 32.66 -13.06 14.66
C LYS A 344 32.34 -11.87 15.58
N VAL A 345 31.20 -11.23 15.36
CA VAL A 345 30.67 -10.22 16.28
C VAL A 345 30.31 -10.91 17.60
N ASN A 346 30.60 -10.27 18.73
CA ASN A 346 30.23 -10.81 20.03
C ASN A 346 28.69 -10.84 20.14
N GLN A 347 28.13 -12.04 20.39
CA GLN A 347 26.68 -12.25 20.52
C GLN A 347 26.06 -11.43 21.65
N GLU A 348 26.78 -11.25 22.76
CA GLU A 348 26.31 -10.42 23.86
C GLU A 348 26.20 -8.94 23.45
N LEU A 349 27.12 -8.48 22.59
CA LEU A 349 27.09 -7.11 22.08
C LEU A 349 25.94 -6.93 21.08
N GLU A 350 25.75 -7.86 20.15
CA GLU A 350 24.62 -7.86 19.21
C GLU A 350 23.29 -7.82 19.96
N THR A 351 23.12 -8.70 20.97
CA THR A 351 21.91 -8.75 21.81
C THR A 351 21.68 -7.44 22.56
N LYS A 352 22.73 -6.85 23.16
CA LYS A 352 22.63 -5.53 23.82
C LYS A 352 22.21 -4.43 22.85
N ILE A 353 22.78 -4.40 21.64
CA ILE A 353 22.45 -3.39 20.63
C ILE A 353 20.99 -3.55 20.17
N HIS A 354 20.53 -4.79 19.93
CA HIS A 354 19.13 -5.05 19.58
C HIS A 354 18.17 -4.67 20.72
N ASN A 355 18.51 -4.94 21.98
CA ASN A 355 17.69 -4.54 23.14
C ASN A 355 17.60 -3.02 23.28
N ILE A 356 18.72 -2.30 23.12
CA ILE A 356 18.72 -0.82 23.12
C ILE A 356 17.88 -0.29 21.96
N GLY A 357 18.04 -0.85 20.77
CA GLY A 357 17.21 -0.50 19.61
C GLY A 357 15.72 -0.72 19.86
N MET A 358 15.36 -1.81 20.52
CA MET A 358 13.96 -2.11 20.85
C MET A 358 13.38 -1.05 21.79
N ILE A 359 14.14 -0.64 22.81
CA ILE A 359 13.71 0.43 23.73
C ILE A 359 13.53 1.76 22.97
N VAL A 360 14.47 2.11 22.09
CA VAL A 360 14.38 3.32 21.26
C VAL A 360 13.17 3.25 20.33
N LEU A 361 12.95 2.11 19.66
CA LEU A 361 11.84 1.89 18.74
C LEU A 361 10.49 1.98 19.46
N LEU A 362 10.34 1.31 20.62
CA LEU A 362 9.12 1.39 21.44
C LEU A 362 8.86 2.81 21.93
N THR A 363 9.90 3.54 22.32
CA THR A 363 9.80 4.96 22.70
C THR A 363 9.33 5.80 21.52
N LEU A 364 9.88 5.59 20.33
CA LEU A 364 9.46 6.30 19.12
C LEU A 364 8.00 5.99 18.77
N ILE A 365 7.59 4.71 18.82
CA ILE A 365 6.20 4.31 18.59
C ILE A 365 5.27 5.01 19.58
N LEU A 366 5.66 5.08 20.87
CA LEU A 366 4.89 5.79 21.89
C LEU A 366 4.77 7.29 21.57
N LEU A 367 5.86 7.95 21.19
CA LEU A 367 5.86 9.37 20.82
C LEU A 367 4.96 9.66 19.62
N ILE A 368 5.04 8.84 18.56
CA ILE A 368 4.18 8.97 17.38
C ILE A 368 2.72 8.71 17.77
N THR A 369 2.46 7.73 18.63
CA THR A 369 1.11 7.44 19.14
C THR A 369 0.52 8.62 19.93
N ILE A 370 1.33 9.30 20.75
CA ILE A 370 0.91 10.52 21.46
C ILE A 370 0.58 11.64 20.45
N ASN A 371 1.40 11.79 19.40
CA ASN A 371 1.14 12.76 18.35
C ASN A 371 -0.16 12.46 17.58
N ASP A 372 -0.43 11.18 17.28
CA ASP A 372 -1.71 10.75 16.68
C ASP A 372 -2.89 11.14 17.58
N ILE A 373 -2.81 10.85 18.88
CA ILE A 373 -3.87 11.21 19.85
C ILE A 373 -4.08 12.71 19.90
N SER A 374 -2.99 13.49 19.96
CA SER A 374 -3.06 14.96 19.97
C SER A 374 -3.75 15.51 18.72
N ARG A 375 -3.43 14.95 17.55
CA ARG A 375 -4.07 15.30 16.27
C ARG A 375 -5.57 14.98 16.28
N ILE A 376 -5.95 13.85 16.86
CA ILE A 376 -7.36 13.46 17.00
C ILE A 376 -8.09 14.44 17.92
N LEU A 377 -7.54 14.71 19.09
CA LEU A 377 -8.17 15.59 20.09
C LEU A 377 -8.30 17.04 19.61
N THR A 378 -7.36 17.51 18.79
CA THR A 378 -7.45 18.83 18.11
C THR A 378 -8.51 18.82 17.01
N THR A 379 -8.54 17.80 16.17
CA THR A 379 -9.54 17.65 15.08
C THR A 379 -10.97 17.61 15.62
N PHE A 380 -11.21 16.95 16.75
CA PHE A 380 -12.54 16.87 17.38
C PHE A 380 -12.85 18.06 18.32
N GLY A 381 -11.97 19.06 18.43
CA GLY A 381 -12.18 20.22 19.32
C GLY A 381 -12.30 19.83 20.81
N ILE A 382 -11.85 18.64 21.19
CA ILE A 382 -11.95 18.15 22.57
C ILE A 382 -10.92 18.89 23.43
N LEU A 383 -9.76 19.22 22.88
CA LEU A 383 -8.75 20.05 23.56
C LEU A 383 -9.24 21.46 23.84
N SER A 384 -10.02 22.09 22.94
CA SER A 384 -10.59 23.41 23.20
C SER A 384 -11.70 23.35 24.25
N ARG A 385 -12.52 22.27 24.28
CA ARG A 385 -13.51 22.03 25.34
C ARG A 385 -12.89 21.69 26.69
N LEU A 386 -11.84 20.89 26.74
CA LEU A 386 -11.11 20.57 27.97
C LEU A 386 -10.39 21.80 28.53
N ARG A 387 -9.77 22.62 27.67
CA ARG A 387 -9.12 23.88 28.07
C ARG A 387 -10.14 24.92 28.56
N SER A 388 -11.39 24.87 28.10
CA SER A 388 -12.47 25.69 28.67
C SER A 388 -13.00 25.17 30.02
N LEU A 389 -12.75 23.90 30.37
CA LEU A 389 -13.19 23.27 31.62
C LEU A 389 -12.12 23.28 32.72
N LEU A 390 -10.84 23.39 32.34
CA LEU A 390 -9.70 23.54 33.24
C LEU A 390 -9.06 24.91 32.99
N PRO A 391 -9.51 25.99 33.66
CA PRO A 391 -8.78 27.25 33.68
C PRO A 391 -7.53 27.04 34.53
N LEU A 392 -6.39 26.87 33.87
CA LEU A 392 -5.06 27.08 34.44
C LEU A 392 -4.35 28.14 33.62
#